data_AF-A0A9N9KI53-F1
#
_entry.id   AF-A0A9N9KI53-F1
#
_cell.length_a   1.000
_cell.length_b   1.000
_cell.length_c   1.000
_cell.angle_alpha   90.00
_cell.angle_beta   90.00
_cell.angle_gamma   90.00
#
_symmetry.space_group_name_H-M   'P 1'
#
loop_
_entity.id
_entity.type
_entity.pdbx_description
1 polymer ?
#
loop_
_entity_poly.entity_id
_entity_poly.type
_entity_poly.pdbx_seq_one_letter_code
_entity_poly.pdbx_strand_id
1 'polypeptide(L)'
;PKIQRKVPKLLLDLMNECLDAKQENRPDARILVDKLKQYRQYITNKDKLHEQVEEIEEIENSQTYKYNPRELSYQTHKQAIYTSRHLNFHKLPEPVNA
;
A
#
# COMPACT_ATOMS: atom_id res chain seq x y z
N PRO A 1 -4.13 -2.09 -6.56
CA PRO A 1 -5.04 -1.27 -5.72
C PRO A 1 -5.07 0.20 -6.16
N LYS A 2 -6.24 0.80 -6.33
CA LYS A 2 -6.34 2.22 -6.69
C LYS A 2 -6.31 3.09 -5.44
N ILE A 3 -5.20 3.79 -5.23
CA ILE A 3 -5.10 4.79 -4.17
C ILE A 3 -5.71 6.10 -4.69
N GLN A 4 -6.65 6.67 -3.94
CA GLN A 4 -7.37 7.88 -4.33
C GLN A 4 -6.62 9.18 -3.97
N ARG A 5 -5.50 9.06 -3.26
CA ARG A 5 -4.67 10.18 -2.80
C ARG A 5 -3.25 10.06 -3.33
N LYS A 6 -2.53 11.17 -3.29
CA LYS A 6 -1.09 11.17 -3.47
C LYS A 6 -0.46 10.44 -2.28
N VAL A 7 0.60 9.71 -2.57
CA VAL A 7 1.37 8.95 -1.59
C VAL A 7 2.84 9.28 -1.82
N PRO A 8 3.65 9.44 -0.77
CA PRO A 8 5.08 9.58 -0.94
C PRO A 8 5.64 8.45 -1.80
N LYS A 9 6.45 8.82 -2.81
CA LYS A 9 7.02 7.88 -3.77
C LYS A 9 7.71 6.68 -3.10
N LEU A 10 8.46 6.93 -2.01
CA LEU A 10 9.13 5.87 -1.24
C LEU A 10 8.17 4.81 -0.67
N LEU A 11 6.96 5.22 -0.28
CA LEU A 11 5.92 4.31 0.22
C LEU A 11 5.19 3.61 -0.94
N LEU A 12 4.96 4.33 -2.04
CA LEU A 12 4.36 3.77 -3.24
C LEU A 12 5.25 2.66 -3.84
N ASP A 13 6.56 2.90 -3.95
CA ASP A 13 7.53 1.94 -4.45
C ASP A 13 7.58 0.71 -3.54
N LEU A 14 7.65 0.91 -2.22
CA LEU A 14 7.62 -0.20 -1.24
C LEU A 14 6.33 -1.02 -1.31
N MET A 15 5.18 -0.36 -1.50
CA MET A 15 3.90 -1.04 -1.68
C MET A 15 3.90 -1.88 -2.95
N ASN A 16 4.44 -1.36 -4.06
CA ASN A 16 4.53 -2.09 -5.32
C ASN A 16 5.42 -3.32 -5.21
N GLU A 17 6.56 -3.24 -4.51
CA GLU A 17 7.41 -4.41 -4.19
C GLU A 17 6.63 -5.46 -3.37
N CYS A 18 5.88 -5.03 -2.36
CA CYS A 18 5.11 -5.94 -1.50
C CYS A 18 3.95 -6.62 -2.23
N LEU A 19 3.38 -5.95 -3.22
CA LEU A 19 2.24 -6.43 -4.01
C LEU A 19 2.66 -7.20 -5.26
N ASP A 20 3.96 -7.38 -5.51
CA ASP A 20 4.44 -8.05 -6.72
C ASP A 20 3.94 -9.50 -6.78
N ALA A 21 3.40 -9.91 -7.93
CA ALA A 21 2.89 -11.24 -8.18
C ALA A 21 3.96 -12.29 -7.95
N LYS A 22 5.19 -12.00 -8.38
CA LYS A 22 6.35 -12.86 -8.25
C LYS A 22 6.86 -12.83 -6.81
N GLN A 23 6.99 -14.01 -6.22
CA GLN A 23 7.41 -14.14 -4.83
C GLN A 23 8.83 -13.61 -4.62
N GLU A 24 9.71 -13.81 -5.60
CA GLU A 24 11.11 -13.37 -5.58
C GLU A 24 11.28 -11.84 -5.54
N ASN A 25 10.26 -11.09 -5.96
CA ASN A 25 10.27 -9.62 -5.95
C ASN A 25 9.76 -9.04 -4.63
N ARG A 26 9.08 -9.85 -3.80
CA ARG A 26 8.52 -9.39 -2.52
C ARG A 26 9.63 -9.33 -1.47
N PRO A 27 9.69 -8.26 -0.67
CA PRO A 27 10.64 -8.19 0.43
C PRO A 27 10.27 -9.20 1.52
N ASP A 28 11.30 -9.79 2.14
CA ASP A 28 11.12 -10.52 3.39
C ASP A 28 10.61 -9.58 4.49
N ALA A 29 9.83 -10.13 5.42
CA ALA A 29 9.26 -9.36 6.53
C ALA A 29 10.33 -8.59 7.34
N ARG A 30 11.53 -9.16 7.51
CA ARG A 30 12.64 -8.50 8.20
C ARG A 30 13.14 -7.28 7.43
N ILE A 31 13.34 -7.44 6.11
CA ILE A 31 13.77 -6.35 5.21
C ILE A 31 12.72 -5.22 5.22
N LEU A 32 11.44 -5.59 5.17
CA LEU A 32 10.34 -4.63 5.23
C LEU A 32 10.36 -3.82 6.54
N VAL A 33 10.53 -4.49 7.68
CA VAL A 33 10.65 -3.83 8.99
C VAL A 33 11.83 -2.85 9.02
N ASP A 34 12.97 -3.23 8.46
CA ASP A 34 14.15 -2.36 8.46
C ASP A 34 13.99 -1.15 7.53
N LYS A 35 13.39 -1.31 6.35
CA LYS A 35 13.01 -0.18 5.48
C LYS A 35 12.08 0.80 6.21
N LEU A 36 11.05 0.29 6.88
CA LEU A 36 10.08 1.12 7.62
C LEU A 36 10.73 1.88 8.79
N LYS A 37 11.70 1.27 9.49
CA LYS A 37 12.49 1.95 10.53
C LYS A 37 13.32 3.10 9.94
N GLN A 38 13.95 2.89 8.79
CA GLN A 38 14.71 3.93 8.09
C GLN A 38 13.79 5.08 7.65
N TYR A 39 12.60 4.76 7.13
CA TYR A 39 11.61 5.77 6.73
C TYR A 39 11.19 6.64 7.91
N ARG A 40 10.99 6.04 9.09
CA ARG A 40 10.72 6.79 10.32
C ARG A 40 11.86 7.75 10.68
N GLN A 41 13.11 7.34 10.47
CA GLN A 41 14.27 8.22 10.67
C GLN A 41 14.28 9.35 9.65
N TYR A 42 14.02 9.09 8.37
CA TYR A 42 13.93 10.13 7.34
C TYR A 42 12.88 11.19 7.65
N ILE A 43 11.74 10.80 8.22
CA ILE A 43 10.73 11.76 8.69
C ILE A 43 11.29 12.59 9.86
N THR A 44 11.90 11.93 10.85
CA THR A 44 12.42 12.61 12.05
C THR A 44 13.54 13.60 11.71
N ASN A 45 14.42 13.21 10.78
CA ASN A 45 15.59 13.99 10.37
C ASN A 45 15.27 15.04 9.30
N LYS A 46 14.02 15.10 8.83
CA LYS A 46 13.60 15.98 7.73
C LYS A 46 14.31 15.69 6.39
N ASP A 47 14.57 14.42 6.10
CA ASP A 47 15.22 13.96 4.86
C ASP A 47 14.17 13.68 3.75
N LYS A 48 14.55 12.86 2.76
CA LYS A 48 13.78 12.51 1.54
C LYS A 48 12.29 12.20 1.74
N LEU A 49 11.93 11.45 2.78
CA LEU A 49 10.53 11.11 3.01
C LEU A 49 9.75 12.30 3.58
N HIS A 50 10.39 13.15 4.38
CA HIS A 50 9.79 14.37 4.89
C HIS A 50 9.50 15.35 3.74
N GLU A 51 10.47 15.57 2.85
CA GLU A 51 10.30 16.42 1.66
C GLU A 51 9.10 15.97 0.80
N GLN A 52 8.96 14.66 0.56
CA GLN A 52 7.82 14.10 -0.18
C GLN A 52 6.48 14.31 0.53
N VAL A 53 6.47 14.30 1.86
CA VAL A 53 5.26 14.55 2.66
C VAL A 53 4.89 16.02 2.60
N GLU A 54 5.85 16.93 2.80
CA GLU A 54 5.61 18.38 2.72
C GLU A 54 5.08 18.79 1.34
N GLU A 55 5.67 18.29 0.24
CA GLU A 55 5.17 18.57 -1.13
C GLU A 55 3.71 18.11 -1.31
N ILE A 56 3.35 16.94 -0.78
CA ILE A 56 1.98 16.44 -0.84
C ILE A 56 1.06 17.32 0.01
N GLU A 57 1.46 17.71 1.22
CA GLU A 57 0.68 18.57 2.10
C GLU A 57 0.44 19.97 1.49
N GLU A 58 1.44 20.57 0.85
CA GLU A 58 1.28 21.85 0.14
C GLU A 58 0.24 21.76 -0.99
N ILE A 59 0.28 20.66 -1.75
CA ILE A 59 -0.66 20.42 -2.84
C ILE A 59 -2.07 20.16 -2.28
N GLU A 60 -2.18 19.35 -1.23
CA GLU A 60 -3.48 19.05 -0.60
C GLU A 60 -4.07 20.28 0.10
N ASN A 61 -3.26 21.18 0.65
CA ASN A 61 -3.72 22.43 1.28
C ASN A 61 -4.12 23.50 0.25
N SER A 62 -3.46 23.54 -0.91
CA SER A 62 -3.82 24.47 -2.00
C SER A 62 -5.07 24.05 -2.77
N GLN A 63 -5.45 22.78 -2.68
CA GLN A 63 -6.64 22.23 -3.30
C GLN A 63 -7.74 22.09 -2.23
N THR A 64 -8.94 22.63 -2.47
CA THR A 64 -10.07 22.49 -1.53
C THR A 64 -10.64 21.05 -1.55
N TYR A 65 -9.82 20.06 -1.24
CA TYR A 65 -10.24 18.67 -1.17
C TYR A 65 -11.06 18.44 0.09
N LYS A 66 -12.38 18.57 -0.02
CA LYS A 66 -13.29 18.02 0.98
C LYS A 66 -13.25 16.50 0.86
N TYR A 67 -12.42 15.87 1.68
CA TYR A 67 -12.52 14.43 1.89
C TYR A 67 -13.88 14.12 2.50
N ASN A 68 -14.77 13.57 1.68
CA ASN A 68 -15.87 12.78 2.19
C ASN A 68 -15.30 11.37 2.44
N PRO A 69 -15.14 10.93 3.71
CA PRO A 69 -14.97 9.51 3.96
C PRO A 69 -16.16 8.82 3.32
N ARG A 70 -15.90 8.16 2.19
CA ARG A 70 -16.90 7.31 1.56
C ARG A 70 -17.28 6.31 2.64
N GLU A 71 -18.53 6.29 3.07
CA GLU A 71 -19.01 5.17 3.87
C GLU A 71 -18.58 3.91 3.12
N LEU A 72 -17.83 3.07 3.82
CA LEU A 72 -17.41 1.78 3.27
C LEU A 72 -18.68 0.93 3.16
N SER A 73 -19.37 1.06 2.03
CA SER A 73 -20.51 0.21 1.70
C SER A 73 -19.96 -1.16 1.30
N TYR A 74 -19.69 -1.99 2.30
CA TYR A 74 -19.31 -3.37 2.07
C TYR A 74 -20.51 -4.14 1.52
N GLN A 75 -20.55 -4.31 0.20
CA GLN A 75 -21.49 -5.24 -0.43
C GLN A 75 -20.88 -6.63 -0.44
N THR A 76 -21.50 -7.56 0.29
CA THR A 76 -21.14 -8.97 0.21
C THR A 76 -21.82 -9.60 -1.01
N HIS A 77 -21.07 -10.35 -1.80
CA HIS A 77 -21.66 -11.10 -2.90
C HIS A 77 -22.36 -12.36 -2.36
N LYS A 78 -23.60 -12.63 -2.76
CA LYS A 78 -24.40 -13.76 -2.23
C LYS A 78 -23.75 -15.14 -2.39
N GLN A 79 -22.84 -15.29 -3.35
CA GLN A 79 -22.11 -16.54 -3.63
C GLN A 79 -20.71 -16.58 -3.01
N ALA A 80 -20.23 -15.49 -2.39
CA ALA A 80 -18.91 -15.48 -1.78
C ALA A 80 -18.93 -16.22 -0.43
N ILE A 81 -17.90 -17.01 -0.18
CA ILE A 81 -17.67 -17.64 1.13
C ILE A 81 -16.56 -16.88 1.85
N TYR A 82 -16.88 -16.33 3.02
CA TYR A 82 -15.99 -15.52 3.84
C TYR A 82 -15.36 -16.31 5.01
N THR A 83 -15.43 -17.63 4.97
CA THR A 83 -14.80 -18.51 5.97
C THR A 83 -13.45 -19.02 5.48
N SER A 84 -12.54 -19.31 6.41
CA SER A 84 -11.23 -19.90 6.11
C SER A 84 -11.39 -21.25 5.42
N ARG A 85 -10.58 -21.51 4.40
CA ARG A 85 -10.54 -22.78 3.66
C ARG A 85 -9.10 -23.19 3.40
N HIS A 86 -8.85 -24.50 3.41
CA HIS A 86 -7.56 -25.02 2.99
C HIS A 86 -7.34 -24.76 1.50
N LEU A 87 -6.23 -24.14 1.13
CA LEU A 87 -5.88 -23.82 -0.25
C LEU A 87 -4.95 -24.90 -0.82
N ASN A 88 -5.27 -25.48 -1.98
CA ASN A 88 -4.39 -26.42 -2.66
C ASN A 88 -3.54 -25.68 -3.71
N PHE A 89 -2.28 -25.42 -3.37
CA PHE A 89 -1.36 -24.63 -4.20
C PHE A 89 -1.08 -25.27 -5.57
N HIS A 90 -1.11 -26.59 -5.69
CA HIS A 90 -0.80 -27.28 -6.95
C HIS A 90 -1.84 -27.07 -8.06
N LYS A 91 -3.02 -26.56 -7.73
CA LYS A 91 -4.12 -26.33 -8.68
C LYS A 91 -4.40 -24.85 -8.93
N LEU A 92 -3.56 -23.96 -8.43
CA LEU A 92 -3.75 -22.52 -8.62
C LEU A 92 -3.09 -22.07 -9.94
N PRO A 93 -3.69 -21.11 -10.65
CA PRO A 93 -3.00 -20.42 -11.74
C PRO A 93 -1.80 -19.63 -11.20
N GLU A 94 -0.91 -19.25 -12.09
CA GLU A 94 0.19 -18.35 -11.72
C GLU A 94 -0.36 -17.05 -11.12
N PRO A 95 0.29 -16.51 -10.07
CA PRO A 95 -0.12 -15.25 -9.48
C PRO A 95 0.02 -14.14 -10.52
N VAL A 96 -1.00 -13.28 -10.59
CA VAL A 96 -1.00 -12.07 -11.42
C VAL A 96 -1.32 -10.87 -10.53
N ASN A 97 -0.70 -9.73 -10.82
CA ASN A 97 -1.01 -8.48 -10.14
C ASN A 97 -2.44 -8.04 -10.54
N ALA A 98 -3.25 -7.69 -9.54
CA ALA A 98 -4.63 -7.22 -9.74
C ALA A 98 -4.72 -5.70 -9.93
#